data_AF-A0A1Y3BNT2-F1
#
_entry.id   AF-A0A1Y3BNT2-F1
#
_cell.length_a   1.000
_cell.length_b   1.000
_cell.length_c   1.000
_cell.angle_alpha   90.00
_cell.angle_beta   90.00
_cell.angle_gamma   90.00
#
_symmetry.space_group_name_H-M   'P 1'
#
loop_
_entity.id
_entity.type
_entity.pdbx_description
1 polymer ?
#
loop_
_entity_poly.entity_id
_entity_poly.type
_entity_poly.pdbx_seq_one_letter_code
_entity_poly.pdbx_strand_id
1 'polypeptide(L)'
;MFINNLEQCQWIRQKFETPSIMDLNVEKKKTLLARLTRSHKFEEFLAKKWSSEKRFGLEGCEVLIPSMKEVIDNSSVLGIDSIVMGMPHRGRLNVLANVCRKPLEQIFAQFNSLEPADEVCYKFMLL
;
A
#
# COMPACT_ATOMS: atom_id res chain seq x y z
N MET A 1 3.95 29.84 -6.85
CA MET A 1 4.67 28.67 -6.32
C MET A 1 4.50 28.72 -4.81
N PHE A 2 3.93 27.68 -4.16
CA PHE A 2 3.55 27.74 -2.74
C PHE A 2 4.73 27.58 -1.76
N ILE A 3 5.94 27.33 -2.26
CA ILE A 3 7.17 27.20 -1.48
C ILE A 3 7.94 28.51 -1.61
N ASN A 4 8.15 29.19 -0.49
CA ASN A 4 8.82 30.49 -0.44
C ASN A 4 10.36 30.39 -0.39
N ASN A 5 10.91 29.20 -0.10
CA ASN A 5 12.35 28.99 -0.04
C ASN A 5 12.91 28.60 -1.42
N LEU A 6 13.82 29.42 -1.95
CA LEU A 6 14.47 29.21 -3.24
C LEU A 6 15.33 27.94 -3.28
N GLU A 7 16.05 27.61 -2.21
CA GLU A 7 16.89 26.40 -2.15
C GLU A 7 16.05 25.14 -2.26
N GLN A 8 14.91 25.10 -1.55
CA GLN A 8 13.97 23.98 -1.65
C GLN A 8 13.41 23.84 -3.07
N CYS A 9 13.05 24.97 -3.70
CA CYS A 9 12.59 24.97 -5.09
C CYS A 9 13.67 24.45 -6.06
N GLN A 10 14.93 24.86 -5.89
CA GLN A 10 16.05 24.37 -6.70
C GLN A 10 16.33 22.89 -6.46
N TRP A 11 16.28 22.43 -5.21
CA TRP A 11 16.46 21.03 -4.85
C TRP A 11 15.41 20.13 -5.52
N ILE A 12 14.13 20.53 -5.50
CA ILE A 12 13.06 19.79 -6.19
C ILE A 12 13.33 19.75 -7.70
N ARG A 13 13.64 20.89 -8.32
CA ARG A 13 13.92 20.95 -9.77
C ARG A 13 15.04 20.00 -10.16
N GLN A 14 16.15 20.02 -9.43
CA GLN A 14 17.26 19.10 -9.70
C GLN A 14 16.82 17.64 -9.57
N LYS A 15 15.97 17.28 -8.61
CA LYS A 15 15.49 15.89 -8.46
C LYS A 15 14.55 15.44 -9.59
N PHE A 16 13.75 16.34 -10.16
CA PHE A 16 12.76 15.99 -11.19
C PHE A 16 13.29 16.16 -12.62
N GLU A 17 14.13 17.16 -12.88
CA GLU A 17 14.57 17.55 -14.22
C GLU A 17 15.92 16.94 -14.61
N THR A 18 16.58 16.20 -13.70
CA THR A 18 17.82 15.49 -14.05
C THR A 18 17.51 14.42 -15.11
N PRO A 19 18.31 14.33 -16.19
CA PRO A 19 18.16 13.26 -17.18
C PRO A 19 18.26 11.88 -16.52
N SER A 20 17.57 10.89 -17.10
CA SER A 20 17.60 9.49 -16.64
C SER A 20 16.98 9.18 -15.27
N ILE A 21 16.27 10.12 -14.63
CA ILE A 21 15.58 9.83 -13.35
C ILE A 21 14.47 8.77 -13.48
N MET A 22 13.97 8.54 -14.69
CA MET A 22 12.94 7.55 -15.00
C MET A 22 13.50 6.22 -15.52
N ASP A 23 14.82 6.07 -15.61
CA ASP A 23 15.45 4.87 -16.13
C ASP A 23 15.40 3.75 -15.08
N LEU A 24 14.35 2.95 -15.17
CA LEU A 24 14.16 1.76 -14.34
C LEU A 24 14.84 0.55 -14.96
N ASN A 25 15.68 -0.12 -14.18
CA ASN A 25 16.22 -1.45 -14.52
C ASN A 25 15.06 -2.44 -14.77
N VAL A 26 15.24 -3.37 -15.71
CA VAL A 26 14.32 -4.46 -16.03
C VAL A 26 13.88 -5.22 -14.78
N GLU A 27 14.79 -5.52 -13.85
CA GLU A 27 14.45 -6.24 -12.61
C GLU A 27 13.55 -5.41 -11.67
N LYS A 28 13.76 -4.09 -11.61
CA LYS A 28 12.85 -3.18 -10.89
C LYS A 28 11.46 -3.16 -11.54
N LYS A 29 11.39 -3.10 -12.88
CA LYS A 29 10.12 -3.15 -13.62
C LYS A 29 9.35 -4.45 -13.34
N LYS A 30 10.03 -5.60 -13.37
CA LYS A 30 9.43 -6.90 -13.01
C LYS A 30 8.92 -6.92 -11.57
N THR A 31 9.69 -6.37 -10.63
CA THR A 31 9.31 -6.29 -9.21
C THR A 31 8.07 -5.42 -9.01
N LEU A 32 8.03 -4.24 -9.65
CA LEU A 32 6.86 -3.35 -9.61
C LEU A 32 5.62 -4.02 -10.21
N LEU A 33 5.77 -4.69 -11.35
CA LEU A 33 4.69 -5.44 -11.98
C LEU A 33 4.18 -6.55 -11.05
N ALA A 34 5.05 -7.34 -10.43
CA ALA A 34 4.65 -8.40 -9.50
C ALA A 34 3.89 -7.84 -8.29
N ARG A 35 4.31 -6.69 -7.75
CA ARG A 35 3.61 -5.99 -6.65
C ARG A 35 2.22 -5.51 -7.08
N LEU A 36 2.10 -4.92 -8.28
CA LEU A 36 0.83 -4.52 -8.87
C LEU A 36 -0.11 -5.71 -9.09
N THR A 37 0.38 -6.78 -9.71
CA THR A 37 -0.40 -7.99 -9.97
C THR A 37 -0.90 -8.60 -8.67
N ARG A 38 -0.07 -8.67 -7.63
CA ARG A 38 -0.51 -9.18 -6.32
C ARG A 38 -1.60 -8.30 -5.70
N SER A 39 -1.46 -6.97 -5.78
CA SER A 39 -2.49 -6.03 -5.32
C SER A 39 -3.82 -6.25 -6.04
N HIS A 40 -3.78 -6.34 -7.37
CA HIS A 40 -4.98 -6.51 -8.19
C HIS A 40 -5.65 -7.87 -7.96
N LYS A 41 -4.87 -8.95 -7.92
CA LYS A 41 -5.39 -10.30 -7.67
C LYS A 41 -6.01 -10.46 -6.28
N PHE A 42 -5.48 -9.75 -5.29
CA PHE A 42 -6.07 -9.73 -3.95
C PHE A 42 -7.47 -9.09 -3.96
N GLU A 43 -7.65 -7.96 -4.64
CA GLU A 43 -8.97 -7.33 -4.80
C GLU A 43 -9.94 -8.22 -5.57
N GLU A 44 -9.49 -8.81 -6.69
CA GLU A 44 -10.29 -9.73 -7.51
C GLU A 44 -10.77 -10.93 -6.68
N PHE A 45 -9.89 -11.48 -5.83
CA PHE A 45 -10.24 -12.57 -4.92
C PHE A 45 -11.29 -12.16 -3.90
N LEU A 46 -11.12 -11.01 -3.23
CA LEU A 46 -12.09 -10.49 -2.27
C LEU A 46 -13.45 -10.25 -2.92
N ALA A 47 -13.47 -9.64 -4.11
CA ALA A 47 -14.68 -9.38 -4.89
C ALA A 47 -15.44 -10.67 -5.23
N LYS A 48 -14.72 -11.75 -5.55
CA LYS A 48 -15.31 -13.05 -5.88
C LYS A 48 -15.82 -13.80 -4.66
N LYS A 49 -15.10 -13.76 -3.54
CA LYS A 49 -15.42 -14.55 -2.34
C LYS A 49 -16.50 -13.89 -1.46
N TRP A 50 -16.49 -12.57 -1.37
CA TRP A 50 -17.43 -11.78 -0.57
C TRP A 50 -18.07 -10.67 -1.41
N SER A 51 -18.86 -11.08 -2.42
CA SER A 51 -19.49 -10.15 -3.37
C SER A 51 -20.53 -9.21 -2.75
N SER A 52 -21.15 -9.61 -1.63
CA SER A 52 -22.16 -8.83 -0.93
C SER A 52 -21.60 -7.88 0.13
N GLU A 53 -20.33 -8.02 0.50
CA GLU A 53 -19.73 -7.24 1.60
C GLU A 53 -19.04 -5.96 1.12
N LYS A 54 -19.11 -4.91 1.95
CA LYS A 54 -18.44 -3.64 1.68
C LYS A 54 -16.95 -3.74 2.04
N ARG A 55 -16.13 -4.00 1.02
CA ARG A 55 -14.67 -4.22 1.15
C ARG A 55 -13.78 -2.98 1.10
N PHE A 56 -14.30 -1.82 0.68
CA PHE A 56 -13.52 -0.58 0.47
C PHE A 56 -12.22 -0.81 -0.35
N GLY A 57 -12.35 -1.52 -1.47
CA GLY A 57 -11.22 -1.98 -2.28
C GLY A 57 -10.37 -0.86 -2.89
N LEU A 58 -9.17 -1.23 -3.35
CA LEU A 58 -8.18 -0.36 -3.98
C LEU A 58 -8.25 -0.37 -5.52
N GLU A 59 -9.38 -0.75 -6.10
CA GLU A 59 -9.54 -0.83 -7.56
C GLU A 59 -9.34 0.54 -8.22
N GLY A 60 -8.48 0.56 -9.25
CA GLY A 60 -8.05 1.77 -9.97
C GLY A 60 -6.96 2.58 -9.26
N CYS A 61 -6.51 2.16 -8.07
CA CYS A 61 -5.45 2.82 -7.29
C CYS A 61 -4.37 1.82 -6.82
N GLU A 62 -4.21 0.70 -7.52
CA GLU A 62 -3.33 -0.41 -7.14
C GLU A 62 -1.86 0.00 -7.07
N VAL A 63 -1.49 1.08 -7.78
CA VAL A 63 -0.15 1.69 -7.73
C VAL A 63 0.25 2.13 -6.33
N LEU A 64 -0.70 2.36 -5.42
CA LEU A 64 -0.40 2.68 -4.02
C LEU A 64 0.47 1.60 -3.35
N ILE A 65 0.25 0.32 -3.67
CA ILE A 65 0.99 -0.79 -3.06
C ILE A 65 2.48 -0.78 -3.44
N PRO A 66 2.89 -0.82 -4.73
CA PRO A 66 4.29 -0.73 -5.08
C PRO A 66 4.91 0.60 -4.63
N SER A 67 4.20 1.72 -4.72
CA SER A 67 4.72 3.03 -4.27
C SER A 67 5.03 3.03 -2.78
N MET A 68 4.14 2.51 -1.95
CA MET A 68 4.35 2.43 -0.51
C MET A 68 5.51 1.48 -0.17
N LYS A 69 5.63 0.35 -0.87
CA LYS A 69 6.77 -0.55 -0.69
C LYS A 69 8.09 0.10 -1.12
N GLU A 70 8.10 0.89 -2.20
CA GLU A 70 9.30 1.62 -2.62
C GLU A 70 9.73 2.66 -1.59
N VAL A 71 8.77 3.36 -0.95
CA VAL A 71 9.07 4.27 0.18
C VAL A 71 9.71 3.49 1.33
N ILE A 72 9.12 2.35 1.73
CA ILE A 72 9.64 1.51 2.81
C ILE A 72 11.04 0.96 2.49
N ASP A 73 11.23 0.45 1.27
CA ASP A 73 12.51 -0.12 0.82
C ASP A 73 13.62 0.96 0.86
N ASN A 74 13.33 2.17 0.37
CA ASN A 74 14.28 3.28 0.41
C ASN A 74 14.53 3.79 1.84
N SER A 75 13.49 3.88 2.67
CA SER A 75 13.63 4.23 4.09
C SER A 75 14.52 3.24 4.84
N SER A 76 14.36 1.94 4.55
CA SER A 76 15.19 0.89 5.14
C SER A 76 16.66 1.04 4.76
N VAL A 77 16.98 1.34 3.50
CA VAL A 77 18.35 1.62 3.03
C VAL A 77 18.97 2.84 3.74
N LEU A 78 18.16 3.81 4.13
CA LEU A 78 18.60 5.01 4.87
C LEU A 78 18.75 4.77 6.38
N GLY A 79 18.53 3.54 6.87
CA GLY A 79 18.68 3.19 8.29
C GLY A 79 17.46 3.53 9.16
N ILE A 80 16.27 3.66 8.56
CA ILE A 80 15.03 3.86 9.33
C ILE A 80 14.52 2.51 9.84
N ASP A 81 14.40 2.37 11.16
CA ASP A 81 13.96 1.11 11.80
C ASP A 81 12.44 0.95 11.88
N SER A 82 11.70 2.06 11.97
CA SER A 82 10.25 2.03 12.21
C SER A 82 9.50 3.04 11.34
N ILE A 83 8.39 2.61 10.77
CA ILE A 83 7.49 3.46 9.97
C ILE A 83 6.09 3.39 10.59
N VAL A 84 5.56 4.53 10.98
CA VAL A 84 4.17 4.67 11.46
C VAL A 84 3.34 5.28 10.35
N MET A 85 2.24 4.63 9.98
CA MET A 85 1.35 5.09 8.92
C MET A 85 -0.10 5.18 9.41
N GLY A 86 -0.74 6.30 9.15
CA GLY A 86 -2.20 6.45 9.25
C GLY A 86 -2.82 6.21 7.88
N MET A 87 -3.90 5.43 7.82
CA MET A 87 -4.61 5.21 6.56
C MET A 87 -6.13 5.15 6.75
N PRO A 88 -6.92 5.67 5.79
CA PRO A 88 -8.37 5.50 5.77
C PRO A 88 -8.75 4.05 5.38
N HIS A 89 -10.05 3.75 5.36
CA HIS A 89 -10.58 2.44 4.98
C HIS A 89 -10.23 2.00 3.55
N ARG A 90 -10.03 2.94 2.60
CA ARG A 90 -9.78 2.62 1.19
C ARG A 90 -8.45 1.88 0.98
N GLY A 91 -8.53 0.65 0.49
CA GLY A 91 -7.38 -0.21 0.25
C GLY A 91 -6.67 -0.72 1.52
N ARG A 92 -7.29 -0.56 2.71
CA ARG A 92 -6.70 -0.97 4.00
C ARG A 92 -6.35 -2.44 4.05
N LEU A 93 -7.26 -3.30 3.59
CA LEU A 93 -7.04 -4.74 3.57
C LEU A 93 -5.88 -5.11 2.63
N ASN A 94 -5.79 -4.41 1.50
CA ASN A 94 -4.74 -4.61 0.52
C ASN A 94 -3.37 -4.22 1.08
N VAL A 95 -3.28 -3.07 1.75
CA VAL A 95 -2.04 -2.64 2.43
C VAL A 95 -1.67 -3.60 3.56
N LEU A 96 -2.62 -4.02 4.39
CA LEU A 96 -2.35 -4.97 5.46
C LEU A 96 -1.79 -6.30 4.93
N ALA A 97 -2.37 -6.83 3.84
CA ALA A 97 -1.92 -8.08 3.22
C ALA A 97 -0.56 -7.90 2.51
N ASN A 98 -0.42 -6.89 1.65
CA ASN A 98 0.69 -6.78 0.71
C ASN A 98 1.87 -5.95 1.21
N VAL A 99 1.64 -5.02 2.13
CA VAL A 99 2.67 -4.14 2.72
C VAL A 99 3.07 -4.65 4.10
N CYS A 100 2.11 -4.70 5.05
CA CYS A 100 2.36 -5.10 6.44
C CYS A 100 2.54 -6.62 6.62
N ARG A 101 2.24 -7.42 5.59
CA ARG A 101 2.31 -8.89 5.60
C ARG A 101 1.48 -9.52 6.73
N LYS A 102 0.34 -8.91 7.08
CA LYS A 102 -0.59 -9.50 8.03
C LYS A 102 -1.09 -10.85 7.46
N PRO A 103 -1.12 -11.93 8.25
CA PRO A 103 -1.60 -13.23 7.79
C PRO A 103 -3.00 -13.13 7.19
N LEU A 104 -3.20 -13.76 6.02
CA LEU A 104 -4.47 -13.71 5.30
C LEU A 104 -5.63 -14.29 6.14
N GLU A 105 -5.37 -15.31 6.95
CA GLU A 105 -6.36 -15.91 7.85
C GLU A 105 -6.94 -14.88 8.83
N GLN A 106 -6.10 -14.02 9.40
CA GLN A 106 -6.53 -12.93 10.29
C GLN A 106 -7.28 -11.81 9.54
N ILE A 107 -6.99 -11.64 8.24
CA ILE A 107 -7.72 -10.69 7.40
C ILE A 107 -9.11 -11.27 7.06
N PHE A 108 -9.17 -12.55 6.71
CA PHE A 108 -10.40 -13.22 6.28
C PHE A 108 -11.35 -13.54 7.44
N ALA A 109 -10.82 -13.78 8.64
CA ALA A 109 -11.64 -13.95 9.85
C ALA A 109 -12.61 -12.79 10.07
N GLN A 110 -12.24 -11.57 9.66
CA GLN A 110 -13.07 -10.36 9.77
C GLN A 110 -14.34 -10.40 8.90
N PHE A 111 -14.37 -11.24 7.87
CA PHE A 111 -15.54 -11.38 6.99
C PHE A 111 -16.47 -12.52 7.40
N ASN A 112 -16.08 -13.34 8.37
CA ASN A 112 -16.96 -14.35 8.95
C ASN A 112 -17.65 -13.75 10.17
N SER A 113 -18.85 -14.25 10.51
CA SER A 113 -19.52 -13.89 11.75
C SER A 113 -18.62 -14.30 12.93
N LEU A 114 -17.96 -13.31 13.53
CA LEU A 114 -17.11 -13.51 14.70
C LEU A 114 -17.99 -13.80 15.91
N GLU A 115 -17.59 -14.77 16.74
CA GLU A 115 -18.14 -14.89 18.08
C GLU A 115 -17.74 -13.63 18.90
N PRO A 116 -18.56 -13.18 19.87
CA PRO A 116 -18.33 -11.92 20.59
C PRO A 116 -16.97 -11.84 21.31
N ALA A 117 -16.30 -12.96 21.56
CA ALA A 117 -14.93 -13.00 22.10
C ALA A 117 -13.85 -12.51 21.11
N ASP A 118 -14.10 -12.65 19.80
CA ASP A 118 -13.16 -12.29 18.74
C ASP A 118 -13.37 -10.85 18.22
N GLU A 119 -14.52 -10.23 18.53
CA GLU A 119 -14.85 -8.87 18.06
C GLU A 119 -13.80 -7.82 18.44
N VAL A 120 -13.17 -7.93 19.62
CA VAL A 120 -12.22 -6.93 20.13
C VAL A 120 -10.90 -6.93 19.36
N CYS A 121 -10.49 -8.08 18.80
CA CYS A 121 -9.22 -8.22 18.07
C CYS A 121 -9.32 -7.83 16.59
N TYR A 122 -10.52 -7.88 16.00
CA TYR A 122 -10.70 -7.89 14.55
C TYR A 122 -11.50 -6.71 13.99
N LYS A 123 -12.04 -5.82 14.84
CA LYS A 123 -12.83 -4.63 14.43
C LYS A 123 -11.95 -3.49 13.89
N PHE A 124 -11.25 -3.72 12.78
CA PHE A 124 -10.41 -2.72 12.11
C PHE A 124 -10.93 -2.27 10.74
N MET A 125 -12.05 -2.84 10.27
CA MET A 125 -12.57 -2.62 8.91
C MET A 125 -13.52 -1.41 8.77
N LEU A 126 -14.13 -0.93 9.85
CA LEU A 126 -15.26 0.02 9.80
C LEU A 126 -15.00 1.43 10.37
N LEU A 127 -13.75 1.74 10.77
CA LEU A 127 -13.30 3.09 11.11
C LEU A 127 -12.15 3.48 10.17
#